data_AF-A0AAW0LPG1-F1
#
_entry.id   AF-A0AAW0LPG1-F1
#
_cell.length_a   1.000
_cell.length_b   1.000
_cell.length_c   1.000
_cell.angle_alpha   90.00
_cell.angle_beta   90.00
_cell.angle_gamma   90.00
#
_symmetry.space_group_name_H-M   'P 1'
#
loop_
_entity.id
_entity.type
_entity.pdbx_description
1 polymer ?
#
loop_
_entity_poly.entity_id
_entity_poly.type
_entity_poly.pdbx_seq_one_letter_code
_entity_poly.pdbx_strand_id
1 'polypeptide(L)' 'MVSYNAGIVCALLALCMVVPSLATVYTVGDTNGWVTNYDYTTWTSGKTFVVGDSLVNLSSLATW' A
#
# COMPACT_ATOMS: atom_id res chain seq x y z
N MET A 1 -19.68 -36.38 4.67
CA MET A 1 -18.99 -35.68 3.57
C MET A 1 -19.49 -34.23 3.50
N VAL A 2 -19.26 -33.43 4.55
CA VAL A 2 -19.67 -32.00 4.63
C VAL A 2 -18.61 -31.18 5.40
N SER A 3 -17.80 -31.83 6.23
CA SER A 3 -16.73 -31.22 7.01
C SER A 3 -15.57 -30.66 6.17
N TYR A 4 -15.18 -31.34 5.08
CA TYR A 4 -14.08 -30.89 4.23
C TYR A 4 -14.40 -29.61 3.46
N ASN A 5 -15.58 -29.51 2.85
CA ASN A 5 -16.01 -28.32 2.13
C ASN A 5 -16.16 -27.12 3.08
N ALA A 6 -16.71 -27.34 4.28
CA ALA A 6 -16.80 -26.29 5.30
C ALA A 6 -15.41 -25.84 5.78
N GLY A 7 -14.48 -26.77 5.99
CA GLY A 7 -13.10 -26.45 6.35
C GLY A 7 -12.35 -25.65 5.29
N ILE A 8 -12.54 -26.00 4.01
CA ILE A 8 -11.96 -25.25 2.87
C ILE A 8 -12.54 -23.84 2.80
N VAL A 9 -13.86 -23.68 2.95
CA VAL A 9 -14.51 -22.36 2.95
C VAL A 9 -14.00 -21.50 4.11
N CYS A 10 -13.87 -22.07 5.32
CA CYS A 10 -13.30 -21.37 6.47
C CYS A 10 -11.83 -20.96 6.24
N ALA A 11 -11.02 -21.83 5.63
CA ALA A 11 -9.63 -21.53 5.31
C ALA A 11 -9.50 -20.43 4.25
N LEU A 12 -10.36 -20.42 3.23
CA LEU A 12 -10.41 -19.37 2.20
C LEU A 12 -10.83 -18.01 2.79
N LEU A 13 -11.83 -18.01 3.69
CA LEU A 13 -12.27 -16.80 4.39
C LEU A 13 -11.18 -16.26 5.32
N ALA A 14 -10.48 -17.14 6.05
CA ALA A 14 -9.35 -16.75 6.90
C ALA A 14 -8.18 -16.17 6.09
N LEU A 15 -7.86 -16.75 4.92
CA LEU A 15 -6.85 -16.22 4.01
C LEU A 15 -7.23 -14.83 3.47
N CYS A 16 -8.50 -14.63 3.15
CA CYS A 16 -9.01 -13.36 2.62
C CYS A 16 -8.97 -12.23 3.68
N MET A 17 -9.18 -12.57 4.96
CA MET A 17 -9.03 -11.66 6.11
C MET A 17 -7.57 -11.32 6.43
N VAL A 18 -6.63 -12.16 5.98
CA VAL A 18 -5.16 -11.97 6.10
C VAL A 18 -4.59 -11.32 4.84
N VAL A 19 -5.43 -10.74 3.98
CA VAL A 19 -4.97 -9.70 3.05
C VAL A 19 -5.07 -8.40 3.83
N PRO A 20 -3.99 -7.91 4.49
CA PRO A 20 -3.96 -6.52 4.87
C PRO A 20 -4.31 -5.75 3.59
N SER A 21 -5.30 -4.87 3.65
CA SER A 21 -5.41 -3.82 2.66
C SER A 21 -4.05 -3.11 2.72
N LEU A 22 -3.13 -3.47 1.81
CA LEU A 22 -1.84 -2.83 1.65
C LEU A 22 -2.16 -1.43 1.11
N ALA A 23 -2.68 -0.57 1.98
CA ALA A 23 -2.65 0.86 1.79
C ALA A 23 -1.17 1.22 1.93
N THR A 24 -0.46 1.13 0.82
CA THR A 24 0.97 1.42 0.81
C THR A 24 1.11 2.92 0.90
N VAL A 25 1.86 3.35 1.92
CA VAL A 25 2.15 4.77 2.11
C VAL A 25 3.43 5.09 1.34
N TYR A 26 3.30 5.87 0.28
CA TYR A 26 4.43 6.32 -0.52
C TYR A 26 4.77 7.77 -0.19
N THR A 27 6.01 8.01 0.23
CA THR A 27 6.53 9.37 0.40
C THR A 27 6.88 9.96 -0.95
N VAL A 28 6.18 11.02 -1.33
CA VAL A 28 6.41 11.72 -2.61
C VAL A 28 7.79 12.34 -2.62
N GLY A 29 8.60 12.03 -3.64
CA GLY A 29 9.97 12.54 -3.77
C GLY A 29 10.97 11.95 -2.78
N ASP A 30 10.62 10.86 -2.08
CA ASP A 30 11.44 10.21 -1.05
C ASP A 30 11.96 11.24 0.00
N THR A 31 13.27 11.45 0.08
CA THR A 31 13.89 12.42 1.01
C THR A 31 13.71 13.88 0.57
N ASN A 32 13.42 14.13 -0.71
CA ASN A 32 13.25 15.49 -1.24
C ASN A 32 11.87 16.07 -0.93
N GLY A 33 10.89 15.23 -0.61
CA GLY A 33 9.51 15.65 -0.36
C GLY A 33 8.78 16.13 -1.62
N TRP A 34 7.61 16.74 -1.40
CA TRP A 34 6.76 17.22 -2.49
C TRP A 34 7.12 18.67 -2.89
N VAL A 35 8.07 18.80 -3.82
CA VAL A 35 8.61 20.10 -4.29
C VAL A 35 8.40 20.31 -5.79
N THR A 36 8.46 21.57 -6.25
CA THR A 36 8.40 21.92 -7.68
C THR A 36 9.79 21.78 -8.33
N ASN A 37 9.84 21.49 -9.64
CA ASN A 37 11.08 21.22 -10.41
C ASN A 37 11.85 19.94 -9.99
N TYR A 38 11.14 18.90 -9.55
CA TYR A 38 11.70 17.59 -9.28
C TYR A 38 11.28 16.57 -10.34
N ASP A 39 12.16 15.62 -10.67
CA ASP A 39 11.84 14.57 -11.63
C ASP A 39 10.99 13.46 -10.98
N TYR A 40 9.67 13.68 -11.00
CA TYR A 40 8.69 12.68 -10.57
C TYR A 40 8.58 11.48 -11.50
N THR A 41 9.12 11.56 -12.72
CA THR A 41 9.17 10.43 -13.66
C THR A 41 10.13 9.37 -13.14
N THR A 42 11.30 9.79 -12.68
CA THR A 42 12.26 8.90 -12.03
C THR A 42 11.71 8.37 -10.70
N TRP A 43 11.04 9.20 -9.90
CA TRP A 43 10.44 8.75 -8.64
C TRP A 43 9.31 7.73 -8.83
N THR A 44 8.45 7.89 -9.84
CA THR A 44 7.38 6.93 -10.13
C THR A 44 7.88 5.66 -10.83
N SER A 45 9.10 5.68 -11.38
CA SER A 45 9.66 4.54 -12.12
C SER A 45 9.73 3.27 -11.26
N GLY A 46 9.07 2.21 -11.72
CA GLY A 46 9.00 0.93 -11.01
C GLY A 46 8.04 0.91 -9.81
N LYS A 47 7.30 1.99 -9.52
CA LYS A 47 6.24 2.01 -8.51
C LYS A 47 4.89 1.74 -9.17
N THR A 48 4.08 0.89 -8.55
CA THR A 48 2.70 0.62 -8.97
C THR A 48 1.77 1.13 -7.90
N PHE A 49 0.96 2.13 -8.23
CA PHE A 49 -0.04 2.68 -7.33
C PHE A 49 -1.35 1.92 -7.54
N VAL A 50 -1.88 1.36 -6.47
CA VAL A 50 -3.18 0.69 -6.45
C VAL A 50 -4.19 1.52 -5.67
N VAL A 51 -5.47 1.31 -5.97
CA VAL A 51 -6.56 2.00 -5.26
C VAL A 51 -6.52 1.57 -3.79
N GLY A 52 -6.33 2.53 -2.89
CA GLY A 52 -6.13 2.31 -1.45
C GLY A 52 -4.78 2.80 -0.94
N ASP A 53 -3.81 3.04 -1.83
CA ASP A 53 -2.51 3.62 -1.46
C ASP A 53 -2.64 5.10 -1.07
N SER A 54 -1.73 5.54 -0.20
CA SER A 54 -1.67 6.93 0.27
C SER A 54 -0.36 7.59 -0.13
N LEU A 55 -0.45 8.76 -0.75
CA LEU A 55 0.69 9.60 -1.09
C LEU A 55 0.87 10.63 0.01
N VAL A 56 1.98 10.55 0.75
CA VAL A 56 2.26 11.46 1.88
C VAL A 56 3.43 12.37 1.57
N ASN A 57 3.37 13.58 2.11
CA ASN A 57 4.50 14.51 2.08
C ASN A 57 5.46 14.18 3.23
N LEU A 58 6.76 14.17 2.98
CA LEU A 58 7.77 13.94 4.01
C LEU A 58 7.62 14.91 5.20
N SER A 59 7.15 16.14 4.96
CA SER A 59 6.91 17.13 6.03
C SER A 59 5.80 16.72 7.00
N SER A 60 4.90 15.79 6.65
CA SER A 60 3.84 15.33 7.56
C SER A 60 4.34 14.29 8.57
N LEU A 61 5.52 13.71 8.37
CA LEU A 61 6.15 12.73 9.28
C LEU A 61 7.08 13.38 10.31
N ALA A 62 7.41 14.66 10.14
CA ALA A 62 8.37 15.40 10.96
C ALA A 62 7.73 16.26 12.06
N THR A 63 6.44 16.06 12.37
CA THR A 63 5.77 16.78 13.45
C THR A 63 5.90 16.00 14.78
N TRP A 64 6.91 16.38 15.57
CA TRP A 64 7.05 16.07 17.00
C TRP A 64 7.05 17.38 17.78
#